data_AF-A0A9P5R0B1-F1
#
_entry.id   AF-A0A9P5R0B1-F1
#
_cell.length_a   1.000
_cell.length_b   1.000
_cell.length_c   1.000
_cell.angle_alpha   90.00
_cell.angle_beta   90.00
_cell.angle_gamma   90.00
#
_symmetry.space_group_name_H-M   'P 1'
#
loop_
_entity.id
_entity.type
_entity.pdbx_description
1 polymer ?
#
loop_
_entity_poly.entity_id
_entity_poly.type
_entity_poly.pdbx_seq_one_letter_code
_entity_poly.pdbx_strand_id
1 'polypeptide(L)'
;GAFSGKDWSKVDRSAAYTGRWIAKSIVAAGLARRALVQLSYAIGVAEPTSIFVDTYGTGTKSDTEILAIVKKNFDLRPGVIVKELDLFKPIYTKTACYGHFGRDEFTWEQPRELKF
;
A
#
# COMPACT_ATOMS: atom_id res chain seq x y z
N GLY A 1 6.22 -7.63 -9.97
CA GLY A 1 7.63 -8.05 -10.13
C GLY A 1 8.21 -8.53 -8.81
N ALA A 2 9.48 -8.97 -8.81
CA ALA A 2 10.19 -9.39 -7.59
C ALA A 2 10.43 -8.22 -6.63
N PHE A 3 10.52 -8.50 -5.32
CA PHE A 3 10.84 -7.48 -4.31
C PHE A 3 12.35 -7.32 -4.09
N SER A 4 13.07 -8.39 -3.74
CA SER A 4 14.48 -8.36 -3.31
C SER A 4 15.46 -7.85 -4.37
N GLY A 5 16.58 -7.25 -3.93
CA GLY A 5 17.61 -6.68 -4.82
C GLY A 5 17.30 -5.33 -5.46
N LYS A 6 16.16 -4.72 -5.13
CA LYS A 6 15.71 -3.43 -5.66
C LYS A 6 15.79 -2.33 -4.60
N ASP A 7 16.03 -1.09 -4.98
CA ASP A 7 15.79 0.05 -4.10
C ASP A 7 14.33 0.52 -4.18
N TRP A 8 13.98 1.53 -3.38
CA TRP A 8 12.61 2.02 -3.23
C TRP A 8 12.03 2.66 -4.50
N SER A 9 12.86 3.13 -5.44
CA SER A 9 12.36 3.74 -6.69
C SER A 9 11.68 2.72 -7.61
N LYS A 10 11.89 1.42 -7.36
CA LYS A 10 11.30 0.35 -8.16
C LYS A 10 9.93 0.04 -7.57
N VAL A 11 8.90 0.52 -8.26
CA VAL A 11 7.49 0.39 -7.87
C VAL A 11 7.04 -1.06 -7.65
N ASP A 12 7.73 -2.03 -8.25
CA ASP A 12 7.55 -3.45 -7.94
C ASP A 12 7.58 -3.75 -6.43
N ARG A 13 8.47 -3.08 -5.67
CA ARG A 13 8.56 -3.21 -4.21
C ARG A 13 7.73 -2.14 -3.51
N SER A 14 8.01 -0.87 -3.79
CA SER A 14 7.43 0.23 -3.02
C SER A 14 5.92 0.30 -3.18
N ALA A 15 5.38 0.19 -4.40
CA ALA A 15 3.93 0.19 -4.60
C ALA A 15 3.26 -1.06 -4.06
N ALA A 16 3.93 -2.22 -4.05
CA ALA A 16 3.39 -3.43 -3.43
C ALA A 16 3.27 -3.28 -1.91
N TYR A 17 4.27 -2.69 -1.26
CA TYR A 17 4.21 -2.36 0.17
C TYR A 17 3.11 -1.33 0.46
N THR A 18 2.95 -0.32 -0.39
CA THR A 18 1.87 0.66 -0.29
C THR A 18 0.49 0.01 -0.46
N GLY A 19 0.33 -0.89 -1.44
CA GLY A 19 -0.91 -1.64 -1.63
C GLY A 19 -1.28 -2.46 -0.38
N ARG A 20 -0.29 -3.13 0.23
CA ARG A 20 -0.47 -3.81 1.52
C ARG A 20 -0.90 -2.84 2.61
N TRP A 21 -0.21 -1.71 2.73
CA TRP A 21 -0.49 -0.70 3.76
C TRP A 21 -1.90 -0.12 3.64
N ILE A 22 -2.34 0.20 2.42
CA ILE A 22 -3.71 0.64 2.14
C ILE A 22 -4.71 -0.45 2.51
N ALA A 23 -4.51 -1.68 2.04
CA ALA A 23 -5.42 -2.79 2.31
C ALA A 23 -5.55 -3.07 3.82
N LYS A 24 -4.44 -3.04 4.56
CA LYS A 24 -4.44 -3.21 6.01
C LYS A 24 -5.16 -2.04 6.70
N SER A 25 -4.98 -0.81 6.22
CA SER A 25 -5.66 0.37 6.76
C SER A 25 -7.17 0.33 6.54
N ILE A 26 -7.64 -0.11 5.36
CA ILE A 26 -9.07 -0.31 5.08
C ILE A 26 -9.68 -1.30 6.07
N VAL A 27 -9.03 -2.45 6.28
CA VAL A 27 -9.54 -3.48 7.19
C VAL A 27 -9.47 -3.02 8.65
N ALA A 28 -8.37 -2.39 9.07
CA ALA A 28 -8.21 -1.88 10.44
C ALA A 28 -9.22 -0.77 10.78
N ALA A 29 -9.59 0.06 9.80
CA ALA A 29 -10.62 1.09 9.95
C ALA A 29 -12.05 0.53 9.99
N GLY A 30 -12.24 -0.79 9.89
CA GLY A 30 -13.57 -1.41 9.86
C GLY A 30 -14.36 -1.15 8.58
N LEU A 31 -13.72 -0.66 7.52
CA LEU A 31 -14.36 -0.38 6.24
C LEU A 31 -14.66 -1.66 5.45
N ALA A 32 -13.91 -2.74 5.69
CA ALA A 32 -14.15 -4.05 5.09
C ALA A 32 -13.53 -5.18 5.94
N ARG A 33 -13.99 -6.41 5.76
CA ARG A 33 -13.33 -7.60 6.38
C ARG A 33 -12.21 -8.17 5.51
N ARG A 34 -12.27 -7.95 4.19
CA ARG A 34 -11.26 -8.34 3.21
C ARG A 34 -11.15 -7.25 2.15
N ALA A 35 -9.94 -6.92 1.72
CA ALA A 35 -9.70 -5.92 0.69
C ALA A 35 -8.54 -6.35 -0.22
N LEU A 36 -8.74 -6.19 -1.53
CA LEU A 36 -7.71 -6.21 -2.56
C LEU A 36 -7.48 -4.78 -3.04
N VAL A 37 -6.23 -4.39 -3.18
CA VAL A 37 -5.83 -3.10 -3.73
C VAL A 37 -4.90 -3.35 -4.91
N GLN A 38 -5.17 -2.70 -6.03
CA GLN A 38 -4.32 -2.73 -7.22
C GLN A 38 -3.84 -1.32 -7.54
N LEU A 39 -2.54 -1.21 -7.81
CA LEU A 39 -1.86 0.00 -8.25
C LEU A 39 -1.11 -0.30 -9.55
N SER A 40 -1.14 0.63 -10.51
CA SER A 40 -0.33 0.56 -11.72
C SER A 40 0.39 1.88 -11.97
N TYR A 41 1.57 1.82 -12.60
CA TYR A 41 2.40 2.98 -12.91
C TYR A 41 2.98 2.84 -14.32
N ALA A 42 3.13 3.98 -15.00
CA ALA A 42 3.93 4.08 -16.21
C ALA A 42 5.36 4.54 -15.86
N ILE A 43 6.36 4.05 -16.59
CA ILE A 43 7.75 4.45 -16.36
C ILE A 43 7.91 5.97 -16.54
N GLY A 44 8.55 6.62 -15.57
CA GLY A 44 8.75 8.08 -15.57
C GLY A 44 7.53 8.91 -15.13
N VAL A 45 6.39 8.29 -14.86
CA VAL A 45 5.19 8.98 -14.35
C VAL A 45 5.07 8.75 -12.85
N ALA A 46 5.03 9.84 -12.07
CA ALA A 46 4.98 9.74 -10.61
C ALA A 46 3.59 9.33 -10.10
N GLU A 47 2.52 9.82 -10.71
CA GLU A 47 1.15 9.45 -10.37
C GLU A 47 0.83 8.03 -10.86
N PRO A 48 0.05 7.24 -10.10
CA PRO A 48 -0.41 5.95 -10.56
C PRO A 48 -1.35 6.11 -11.76
N THR A 49 -1.18 5.24 -12.76
CA THR A 49 -2.07 5.18 -13.93
C THR A 49 -3.45 4.64 -13.57
N SER A 50 -3.52 3.76 -12.55
CA SER A 50 -4.79 3.29 -11.99
C SER A 50 -4.66 2.93 -10.52
N ILE A 51 -5.78 3.11 -9.81
CA ILE A 51 -5.98 2.66 -8.42
C ILE A 51 -7.33 1.94 -8.41
N PHE A 52 -7.35 0.71 -7.93
CA PHE A 52 -8.55 -0.11 -7.82
C PHE A 52 -8.63 -0.76 -6.44
N VAL A 53 -9.85 -0.87 -5.92
CA VAL A 53 -10.18 -1.49 -4.64
C VAL A 53 -11.32 -2.46 -4.86
N ASP A 54 -11.21 -3.66 -4.28
CA ASP A 54 -12.27 -4.67 -4.24
C ASP A 54 -12.37 -5.22 -2.82
N THR A 55 -13.53 -5.04 -2.19
CA THR A 55 -13.79 -5.54 -0.83
C THR A 55 -14.44 -6.91 -0.79
N TYR A 56 -14.63 -7.55 -1.94
CA TYR A 56 -15.28 -8.86 -2.10
C TYR A 56 -16.66 -8.94 -1.44
N GLY A 57 -17.41 -7.84 -1.49
CA GLY A 57 -18.72 -7.72 -0.85
C GLY A 57 -18.68 -7.70 0.69
N THR A 58 -17.51 -7.47 1.28
CA THR A 58 -17.36 -7.36 2.75
C THR A 58 -17.26 -5.92 3.24
N GLY A 59 -17.35 -4.95 2.33
CA GLY A 59 -17.30 -3.52 2.62
C GLY A 59 -18.55 -3.02 3.36
N THR A 60 -18.36 -2.09 4.28
CA THR A 60 -19.46 -1.32 4.91
C THR A 60 -19.91 -0.15 4.03
N LYS A 61 -19.13 0.17 3.01
CA LYS A 61 -19.38 1.16 1.95
C LYS A 61 -19.10 0.50 0.59
N SER A 62 -19.55 1.13 -0.49
CA SER A 62 -19.22 0.66 -1.83
C SER A 62 -17.71 0.78 -2.12
N ASP A 63 -17.20 -0.07 -3.01
CA ASP A 63 -15.78 -0.05 -3.40
C ASP A 63 -15.35 1.31 -3.98
N THR A 64 -16.27 2.02 -4.64
CA THR A 64 -16.04 3.38 -5.18
C THR A 64 -15.92 4.42 -4.07
N GLU A 65 -16.74 4.34 -3.02
CA GLU A 65 -16.62 5.20 -1.84
C GLU A 65 -15.32 4.93 -1.09
N ILE A 66 -14.96 3.66 -0.89
CA ILE A 66 -13.70 3.27 -0.23
C ILE A 66 -12.51 3.75 -1.05
N LEU A 67 -12.55 3.62 -2.38
CA LEU A 67 -11.54 4.18 -3.26
C LEU A 67 -11.41 5.70 -3.11
N ALA A 68 -12.51 6.43 -2.96
CA ALA A 68 -12.47 7.87 -2.72
C ALA A 68 -11.83 8.21 -1.37
N ILE A 69 -12.10 7.43 -0.32
CA ILE A 69 -11.44 7.55 0.99
C ILE A 69 -9.94 7.31 0.84
N VAL A 70 -9.52 6.26 0.13
CA VAL A 70 -8.10 5.98 -0.14
C VAL A 70 -7.44 7.17 -0.84
N LYS A 71 -8.02 7.69 -1.92
CA LYS A 71 -7.48 8.84 -2.66
C LYS A 71 -7.35 10.11 -1.82
N LYS A 72 -8.20 10.30 -0.81
CA LYS A 72 -8.13 11.45 0.11
C LYS A 72 -7.06 11.30 1.20
N ASN A 73 -6.71 10.06 1.56
CA ASN A 73 -5.83 9.78 2.69
C ASN A 73 -4.41 9.38 2.30
N PHE A 74 -4.15 9.04 1.03
CA PHE A 74 -2.85 8.58 0.55
C PHE A 74 -2.39 9.34 -0.69
N ASP A 75 -1.16 9.84 -0.66
CA ASP A 75 -0.44 10.36 -1.83
C ASP A 75 0.47 9.25 -2.37
N LEU A 76 0.10 8.70 -3.53
CA LEU A 76 0.70 7.48 -4.07
C LEU A 76 1.90 7.74 -4.99
N ARG A 77 2.44 8.95 -4.99
CA ARG A 77 3.69 9.23 -5.71
C ARG A 77 4.85 8.51 -5.00
N PRO A 78 5.75 7.81 -5.73
CA PRO A 78 6.85 7.05 -5.13
C PRO A 78 7.68 7.87 -4.14
N GLY A 79 7.99 9.13 -4.45
CA GLY A 79 8.78 10.00 -3.57
C GLY A 79 8.09 10.37 -2.24
N VAL A 80 6.76 10.32 -2.16
CA VAL A 80 6.00 10.55 -0.93
C VAL A 80 5.91 9.25 -0.13
N ILE A 81 5.54 8.15 -0.80
CA ILE A 81 5.50 6.80 -0.23
C ILE A 81 6.79 6.46 0.51
N VAL A 82 7.93 6.77 -0.10
CA VAL A 82 9.26 6.46 0.46
C VAL A 82 9.50 7.14 1.80
N LYS A 83 9.00 8.37 1.95
CA LYS A 83 9.11 9.12 3.20
C LYS A 83 8.14 8.57 4.24
N GLU A 84 6.89 8.30 3.85
CA GLU A 84 5.87 7.79 4.77
C GLU A 84 6.16 6.37 5.27
N LEU A 85 6.75 5.53 4.43
CA LEU A 85 7.12 4.15 4.76
C LEU A 85 8.60 4.00 5.13
N ASP A 86 9.36 5.09 5.19
CA ASP A 86 10.76 5.11 5.63
C ASP A 86 11.67 4.12 4.85
N LEU A 87 11.50 4.09 3.53
CA LEU A 87 12.09 3.10 2.63
C LEU A 87 13.57 3.39 2.29
N PHE A 88 14.16 4.45 2.83
CA PHE A 88 15.62 4.68 2.73
C PHE A 88 16.42 3.81 3.71
N LYS A 89 15.77 3.24 4.74
CA LYS A 89 16.47 2.46 5.75
C LYS A 89 16.98 1.12 5.21
N PRO A 90 18.15 0.65 5.67
CA PRO A 90 18.71 -0.65 5.28
C PRO A 90 18.03 -1.82 6.03
N ILE A 91 16.71 -1.95 5.90
CA ILE A 91 15.89 -2.96 6.61
C ILE A 91 15.50 -4.17 5.74
N TYR A 92 15.83 -4.15 4.45
CA TYR A 92 15.31 -5.10 3.46
C TYR A 92 15.80 -6.54 3.60
N THR A 93 16.97 -6.79 4.20
CA THR A 93 17.46 -8.17 4.42
C THR A 93 16.49 -8.94 5.31
N LYS A 94 15.88 -8.27 6.30
CA LYS A 94 14.89 -8.88 7.20
C LYS A 94 13.61 -9.29 6.48
N THR A 95 13.28 -8.68 5.34
CA THR A 95 12.05 -8.98 4.59
C THR A 95 12.20 -10.17 3.65
N ALA A 96 13.44 -10.57 3.33
CA ALA A 96 13.74 -11.55 2.28
C ALA A 96 13.41 -13.01 2.64
N CYS A 97 13.09 -13.29 3.90
CA CYS A 97 12.66 -14.60 4.37
C CYS A 97 11.43 -14.45 5.28
N TYR A 98 10.59 -15.49 5.35
CA TYR A 98 9.36 -15.54 6.15
C TYR A 98 8.30 -14.48 5.79
N GLY A 99 8.35 -13.98 4.56
CA GLY A 99 7.37 -13.03 4.03
C GLY A 99 7.66 -11.57 4.37
N HIS A 100 7.25 -10.71 3.45
CA HIS A 100 7.38 -9.25 3.56
C HIS A 100 6.23 -8.61 4.37
N PHE A 101 5.14 -9.34 4.59
CA PHE A 101 3.89 -8.85 5.15
C PHE A 101 3.45 -9.65 6.37
N GLY A 102 2.64 -9.04 7.23
CA GLY A 102 2.09 -9.66 8.45
C GLY A 102 3.01 -9.60 9.68
N ARG A 103 4.11 -8.85 9.62
CA ARG A 103 5.07 -8.69 10.71
C ARG A 103 5.12 -7.23 11.16
N ASP A 104 4.81 -6.97 12.43
CA ASP A 104 4.55 -5.61 12.93
C ASP A 104 5.79 -4.69 12.96
N GLU A 105 7.00 -5.21 12.82
CA GLU A 105 8.22 -4.38 12.80
C GLU A 105 8.35 -3.47 11.56
N PHE A 106 7.49 -3.63 10.55
CA PHE A 106 7.56 -2.87 9.30
C PHE A 106 6.51 -1.76 9.22
N THR A 107 6.91 -0.63 8.65
CA THR A 107 6.07 0.57 8.52
C THR A 107 4.79 0.35 7.72
N TRP A 108 4.83 -0.45 6.64
CA TRP A 108 3.64 -0.80 5.85
C TRP A 108 2.68 -1.75 6.58
N GLU A 109 3.07 -2.29 7.73
CA GLU A 109 2.20 -3.06 8.62
C GLU A 109 1.55 -2.19 9.70
N GLN A 110 1.89 -0.90 9.80
CA GLN A 110 1.28 0.05 10.73
C GLN A 110 0.11 0.77 10.04
N PRO A 111 -1.16 0.44 10.34
CA PRO A 111 -2.30 1.00 9.64
C PRO A 111 -2.38 2.52 9.79
N ARG A 112 -2.71 3.21 8.70
CA ARG A 112 -3.02 4.65 8.75
C ARG A 112 -4.42 4.84 9.31
N GLU A 113 -4.57 5.82 10.21
CA GLU A 113 -5.89 6.31 10.62
C GLU A 113 -6.55 7.03 9.43
N LEU A 114 -7.65 6.48 8.93
CA LEU A 114 -8.35 7.02 7.76
C LEU A 114 -9.41 8.04 8.18
N LYS A 115 -9.48 9.16 7.49
CA LYS A 115 -10.53 10.18 7.65
C LYS A 115 -11.62 9.97 6.61
N PHE A 116 -12.87 9.75 7.06
CA PHE A 116 -14.04 9.52 6.20
C PHE A 116 -15.37 9.77 6.92
#